data_AF-A0A399YXE6-F1
#
_entry.id   AF-A0A399YXE6-F1
#
_cell.length_a   1.000
_cell.length_b   1.000
_cell.length_c   1.000
_cell.angle_alpha   90.00
_cell.angle_beta   90.00
_cell.angle_gamma   90.00
#
_symmetry.space_group_name_H-M   'P 1'
#
loop_
_entity.id
_entity.type
_entity.pdbx_description
1 polymer ?
#
loop_
_entity_poly.entity_id
_entity_poly.type
_entity_poly.pdbx_seq_one_letter_code
_entity_poly.pdbx_strand_id
1 'polypeptide(L)'
;MLRAIRRLLLITLLVLGSAFLLYQGFLFWRALDKLPPGTTIAGLPVGGLTPDAARDAINEHFLSPITVYNGEERIAELLPRDIGFTIDTEGMVAEARADWEKQEMWRRYAEFVVGMSPQPIVVYVRARHDDAALESQLNMIADFIDRPAEGPQLLADTGEIQSGRAGLITDRATTLYQLRSAFYSPDERQVDLTLIEEPAPDWTIQVLQDAIEKQLASFEGFASVFILDLQTGEEVRINSDVAVSALSIMKIAIFVEAYRALDNPPDAFQQELFLSTATASSNHSANLLLHLIAGEDNTYQGAKVLTDEMHRMGMVNSFMAIPYDAAAVPSRPSTYDTPANMNPTIDTRPDPSMQTTAEDIGGLLAMIYYCAKGEGGLLAVYPGEITQEECQAIVDLMVQNVEGNLIRFGVPDGTRVSHKHGWSFNEHGDAGIVYTPGGDFVIYSLLAQPESDWLSSEYSFPFLWEISRAAYNYFNPDKPFEGHSVQELERRESIRTGGN
;
A
#
# COMPACT_ATOMS: atom_id res chain seq x y z
N MET A 1 -70.15 -80.40 31.94
CA MET A 1 -68.73 -80.42 31.53
C MET A 1 -68.34 -79.25 30.62
N LEU A 2 -68.96 -79.05 29.45
CA LEU A 2 -68.62 -77.98 28.49
C LEU A 2 -68.63 -76.53 29.06
N ARG A 3 -69.58 -76.17 29.93
CA ARG A 3 -69.61 -74.83 30.57
C ARG A 3 -68.43 -74.59 31.53
N ALA A 4 -67.96 -75.63 32.22
CA ALA A 4 -66.85 -75.54 33.16
C ALA A 4 -65.51 -75.41 32.42
N ILE A 5 -65.33 -76.17 31.33
CA ILE A 5 -64.16 -76.06 30.44
C ILE A 5 -64.12 -74.70 29.75
N ARG A 6 -65.27 -74.19 29.27
CA ARG A 6 -65.35 -72.86 28.65
C ARG A 6 -65.04 -71.74 29.65
N ARG A 7 -65.51 -71.84 30.90
CA ARG A 7 -65.14 -70.92 31.98
C ARG A 7 -63.66 -71.01 32.33
N LEU A 8 -63.11 -72.22 32.45
CA LEU A 8 -61.68 -72.42 32.73
C LEU A 8 -60.83 -71.80 31.63
N LEU A 9 -61.10 -72.09 30.36
CA LEU A 9 -60.38 -71.51 29.21
C LEU A 9 -60.52 -69.98 29.14
N LEU A 10 -61.70 -69.43 29.40
CA LEU A 10 -61.89 -67.97 29.49
C LEU A 10 -61.06 -67.37 30.62
N ILE A 11 -61.05 -68.00 31.80
CA ILE A 11 -60.25 -67.56 32.95
C ILE A 11 -58.76 -67.67 32.64
N THR A 12 -58.30 -68.77 32.05
CA THR A 12 -56.89 -68.96 31.68
C THR A 12 -56.45 -67.93 30.63
N LEU A 13 -57.29 -67.65 29.63
CA LEU A 13 -57.00 -66.67 28.58
C LEU A 13 -57.00 -65.23 29.14
N LEU A 14 -57.90 -64.92 30.08
CA LEU A 14 -57.89 -63.66 30.81
C LEU A 14 -56.64 -63.51 31.69
N VAL A 15 -56.22 -64.57 32.38
CA VAL A 15 -55.02 -64.56 33.22
C VAL A 15 -53.76 -64.40 32.37
N LEU A 16 -53.63 -65.16 31.26
CA LEU A 16 -52.49 -65.05 30.34
C LEU A 16 -52.47 -63.68 29.63
N GLY A 17 -53.62 -63.18 29.19
CA GLY A 17 -53.74 -61.84 28.60
C GLY A 17 -53.38 -60.74 29.59
N SER A 18 -53.82 -60.87 30.85
CA SER A 18 -53.48 -59.93 31.92
C SER A 18 -51.98 -59.97 32.25
N ALA A 19 -51.38 -61.17 32.34
CA ALA A 19 -49.95 -61.33 32.56
C ALA A 19 -49.12 -60.75 31.40
N PHE A 20 -49.57 -60.94 30.15
CA PHE A 20 -48.93 -60.33 28.98
C PHE A 20 -49.01 -58.81 29.01
N LEU A 21 -50.19 -58.22 29.28
CA LEU A 21 -50.34 -56.77 29.37
C LEU A 21 -49.51 -56.18 30.53
N LEU A 22 -49.44 -56.86 31.68
CA LEU A 22 -48.58 -56.45 32.80
C LEU A 22 -47.09 -56.50 32.43
N TYR A 23 -46.65 -57.56 31.74
CA TYR A 23 -45.29 -57.68 31.24
C TYR A 23 -44.96 -56.58 30.21
N GLN A 24 -45.86 -56.33 29.26
CA GLN A 24 -45.74 -55.22 28.32
C GLN A 24 -45.77 -53.87 29.02
N GLY A 25 -46.54 -53.72 30.10
CA GLY A 25 -46.56 -52.53 30.94
C GLY A 25 -45.22 -52.27 31.62
N PHE A 26 -44.58 -53.33 32.13
CA PHE A 26 -43.23 -53.25 32.68
C PHE A 26 -42.18 -52.87 31.62
N LEU A 27 -42.26 -53.47 30.42
CA LEU A 27 -41.37 -53.12 29.31
C LEU A 27 -41.58 -51.68 28.82
N PHE A 28 -42.84 -51.23 28.73
CA PHE A 28 -43.20 -49.86 28.38
C PHE A 28 -42.69 -48.86 29.42
N TRP A 29 -42.84 -49.18 30.72
CA TRP A 29 -42.32 -48.33 31.79
C TRP A 29 -40.81 -48.14 31.69
N ARG A 30 -40.04 -49.20 31.38
CA ARG A 30 -38.61 -49.09 31.06
C ARG A 30 -38.30 -48.32 29.79
N ALA A 31 -39.20 -48.36 28.80
CA ALA A 31 -39.04 -47.63 27.55
C ALA A 31 -39.33 -46.12 27.71
N LEU A 32 -40.12 -45.71 28.72
CA LEU A 32 -40.41 -44.31 29.02
C LEU A 32 -39.19 -43.51 29.51
N ASP A 33 -38.17 -44.19 30.02
CA ASP A 33 -36.89 -43.56 30.42
C ASP A 33 -36.01 -43.21 29.21
N LYS A 34 -36.41 -43.61 28.00
CA LYS A 34 -35.68 -43.42 26.74
C LYS A 34 -36.44 -42.51 25.79
N LEU A 35 -35.70 -41.87 24.89
CA LEU A 35 -36.26 -41.14 23.77
C LEU A 35 -36.96 -42.12 22.81
N PRO A 36 -38.10 -41.73 22.21
CA PRO A 36 -38.83 -42.61 21.32
C PRO A 36 -37.97 -43.01 20.10
N PRO A 37 -38.14 -44.24 19.58
CA PRO A 37 -37.46 -44.67 18.36
C PRO A 37 -37.70 -43.69 17.21
N GLY A 38 -36.67 -43.41 16.41
CA GLY A 38 -36.75 -42.44 15.31
C GLY A 38 -36.59 -40.97 15.73
N THR A 39 -36.23 -40.69 16.99
CA THR A 39 -35.86 -39.33 17.43
C THR A 39 -34.51 -38.92 16.85
N THR A 40 -34.46 -37.73 16.26
CA THR A 40 -33.25 -37.08 15.75
C THR A 40 -33.11 -35.70 16.40
N ILE A 41 -31.95 -35.41 16.98
CA ILE A 41 -31.65 -34.11 17.59
C ILE A 41 -30.35 -33.58 16.97
N ALA A 42 -30.36 -32.34 16.49
CA ALA A 42 -29.22 -31.72 15.81
C ALA A 42 -28.65 -32.59 14.67
N GLY A 43 -29.52 -33.32 13.97
CA GLY A 43 -29.13 -34.27 12.89
C GLY A 43 -28.69 -35.65 13.38
N LEU A 44 -28.44 -35.85 14.68
CA LEU A 44 -27.99 -37.12 15.25
C LEU A 44 -29.18 -38.04 15.60
N PRO A 45 -29.15 -39.33 15.20
CA PRO A 45 -30.18 -40.30 15.59
C PRO A 45 -29.98 -40.72 17.06
N VAL A 46 -30.82 -40.20 17.95
CA VAL A 46 -30.74 -40.43 19.42
C VAL A 46 -31.91 -41.27 19.95
N GLY A 47 -32.78 -41.78 19.07
CA GLY A 47 -33.89 -42.64 19.45
C GLY A 47 -33.43 -43.90 20.21
N GLY A 48 -34.09 -44.21 21.32
CA GLY A 48 -33.76 -45.35 22.18
C GLY A 48 -32.63 -45.09 23.21
N LEU A 49 -32.01 -43.91 23.19
CA LEU A 49 -31.08 -43.45 24.22
C LEU A 49 -31.84 -42.83 25.41
N THR A 50 -31.24 -42.86 26.59
CA THR A 50 -31.70 -42.04 27.71
C THR A 50 -31.39 -40.56 27.42
N PRO A 51 -32.09 -39.59 28.04
CA PRO A 51 -31.78 -38.17 27.89
C PRO A 51 -30.31 -37.83 28.21
N ASP A 52 -29.71 -38.52 29.19
CA ASP A 52 -28.31 -38.35 29.57
C ASP A 52 -27.38 -38.85 28.47
N ALA A 53 -27.61 -40.07 27.96
CA ALA A 53 -26.81 -40.62 26.88
C ALA A 53 -26.96 -39.85 25.55
N ALA A 54 -28.15 -39.29 25.29
CA ALA A 54 -28.37 -38.43 24.13
C ALA A 54 -27.58 -37.11 24.23
N ARG A 55 -27.50 -36.53 25.43
CA ARG A 55 -26.68 -35.35 25.72
C ARG A 55 -25.20 -35.62 25.45
N ASP A 56 -24.70 -36.72 25.98
CA ASP A 56 -23.29 -37.11 25.83
C ASP A 56 -22.95 -37.34 24.36
N ALA A 57 -23.80 -38.05 23.61
CA ALA A 57 -23.62 -38.26 22.17
C ALA A 57 -23.61 -36.95 21.37
N ILE A 58 -24.52 -36.01 21.65
CA ILE A 58 -24.53 -34.71 20.97
C ILE A 58 -23.25 -33.92 21.29
N ASN A 59 -22.86 -33.88 22.56
CA ASN A 59 -21.66 -33.16 22.98
C ASN A 59 -20.39 -33.78 22.38
N GLU A 60 -20.29 -35.11 22.30
CA GLU A 60 -19.13 -35.81 21.71
C GLU A 60 -18.91 -35.41 20.25
N HIS A 61 -19.97 -35.33 19.45
CA HIS A 61 -19.87 -34.93 18.05
C HIS A 61 -19.59 -33.42 17.89
N PHE A 62 -20.38 -32.55 18.53
CA PHE A 62 -20.29 -31.10 18.32
C PHE A 62 -19.13 -30.41 19.05
N LEU A 63 -18.64 -30.99 20.15
CA LEU A 63 -17.49 -30.47 20.90
C LEU A 63 -16.16 -31.10 20.47
N SER A 64 -16.16 -31.99 19.47
CA SER A 64 -14.95 -32.51 18.84
C SER A 64 -14.18 -31.41 18.08
N PRO A 65 -12.87 -31.55 17.83
CA PRO A 65 -12.14 -30.62 16.98
C PRO A 65 -12.60 -30.67 15.52
N ILE A 66 -12.43 -29.58 14.78
CA ILE A 66 -12.47 -29.57 13.31
C ILE A 66 -11.04 -29.60 12.80
N THR A 67 -10.73 -30.54 11.91
CA THR A 67 -9.43 -30.60 11.28
C THR A 67 -9.42 -29.74 10.02
N VAL A 68 -8.45 -28.84 9.90
CA VAL A 68 -8.25 -28.02 8.70
C VAL A 68 -7.10 -28.60 7.87
N TYR A 69 -7.33 -28.71 6.56
CA TYR A 69 -6.39 -29.27 5.60
C TYR A 69 -5.98 -28.24 4.54
N ASN A 70 -4.78 -28.42 3.99
CA ASN A 70 -4.34 -27.81 2.74
C ASN A 70 -3.94 -28.95 1.78
N GLY A 71 -4.88 -29.37 0.92
CA GLY A 71 -4.72 -30.58 0.12
C GLY A 71 -4.64 -31.82 1.01
N GLU A 72 -3.54 -32.55 0.95
CA GLU A 72 -3.34 -33.76 1.79
C GLU A 72 -2.70 -33.45 3.16
N GLU A 73 -2.21 -32.22 3.36
CA GLU A 73 -1.52 -31.83 4.58
C GLU A 73 -2.52 -31.33 5.63
N ARG A 74 -2.44 -31.90 6.84
CA ARG A 74 -3.18 -31.41 8.00
C ARG A 74 -2.44 -30.22 8.60
N ILE A 75 -3.05 -29.04 8.53
CA ILE A 75 -2.41 -27.79 8.95
C ILE A 75 -2.82 -27.33 10.36
N ALA A 76 -4.06 -27.60 10.78
CA ALA A 76 -4.55 -27.14 12.07
C ALA A 76 -5.69 -28.02 12.61
N GLU A 77 -5.93 -27.92 13.92
CA GLU A 77 -7.15 -28.38 14.57
C GLU A 77 -7.79 -27.22 15.32
N LEU A 78 -9.04 -26.90 14.96
CA LEU A 78 -9.83 -25.87 15.61
C LEU A 78 -10.74 -26.49 16.65
N LEU A 79 -10.61 -26.05 17.90
CA LEU A 79 -11.47 -26.53 18.97
C LEU A 79 -12.70 -25.62 19.07
N PRO A 80 -13.91 -26.18 19.28
CA PRO A 80 -15.13 -25.39 19.45
C PRO A 80 -15.03 -24.29 20.52
N ARG A 81 -14.28 -24.54 21.60
CA ARG A 81 -14.06 -23.55 22.67
C ARG A 81 -13.27 -22.32 22.21
N ASP A 82 -12.39 -22.46 21.22
CA ASP A 82 -11.49 -21.39 20.78
C ASP A 82 -12.26 -20.33 19.96
N ILE A 83 -13.44 -20.69 19.44
CA ILE A 83 -14.36 -19.81 18.72
C ILE A 83 -15.62 -19.47 19.52
N GLY A 84 -15.63 -19.76 20.82
CA GLY A 84 -16.80 -19.54 21.67
C GLY A 84 -18.04 -20.35 21.27
N PHE A 85 -17.87 -21.49 20.58
CA PHE A 85 -18.97 -22.34 20.16
C PHE A 85 -19.68 -22.95 21.37
N THR A 86 -21.00 -22.77 21.42
CA THR A 86 -21.87 -23.34 22.45
C THR A 86 -23.12 -23.92 21.81
N ILE A 87 -23.55 -25.08 22.31
CA ILE A 87 -24.72 -25.82 21.84
C ILE A 87 -25.69 -26.05 23.01
N ASP A 88 -26.97 -25.76 22.79
CA ASP A 88 -28.04 -25.88 23.80
C ASP A 88 -28.55 -27.33 23.89
N THR A 89 -27.66 -28.24 24.28
CA THR A 89 -27.95 -29.68 24.32
C THR A 89 -29.07 -30.00 25.31
N GLU A 90 -29.08 -29.34 26.48
CA GLU A 90 -30.14 -29.52 27.49
C GLU A 90 -31.50 -29.08 26.95
N GLY A 91 -31.58 -27.89 26.35
CA GLY A 91 -32.81 -27.35 25.79
C GLY A 91 -33.34 -28.21 24.65
N MET A 92 -32.47 -28.71 23.77
CA MET A 92 -32.87 -29.56 22.64
C MET A 92 -33.40 -30.93 23.10
N VAL A 93 -32.74 -31.57 24.07
CA VAL A 93 -33.19 -32.86 24.62
C VAL A 93 -34.50 -32.68 25.42
N ALA A 94 -34.62 -31.58 26.17
CA ALA A 94 -35.85 -31.25 26.90
C ALA A 94 -37.04 -31.02 25.96
N GLU A 95 -36.82 -30.34 24.83
CA GLU A 95 -37.83 -30.15 23.78
C GLU A 95 -38.32 -31.48 23.20
N ALA A 96 -37.38 -32.36 22.80
CA ALA A 96 -37.73 -33.68 22.27
C ALA A 96 -38.55 -34.51 23.28
N ARG A 97 -38.22 -34.40 24.58
CA ARG A 97 -38.95 -35.06 25.66
C ARG A 97 -40.34 -34.46 25.87
N ALA A 98 -40.45 -33.14 25.89
CA ALA A 98 -41.74 -32.47 26.04
C ALA A 98 -42.69 -32.83 24.89
N ASP A 99 -42.18 -32.94 23.66
CA ASP A 99 -42.95 -33.38 22.49
C ASP A 99 -43.43 -34.83 22.62
N TRP A 100 -42.61 -35.70 23.18
CA TRP A 100 -43.01 -37.08 23.50
C TRP A 100 -44.10 -37.15 24.57
N GLU A 101 -44.02 -36.28 25.58
CA GLU A 101 -44.95 -36.25 26.71
C GLU A 101 -46.32 -35.64 26.36
N LYS A 102 -46.43 -34.85 25.28
CA LYS A 102 -47.72 -34.33 24.77
C LYS A 102 -48.70 -35.42 24.35
N GLN A 103 -48.22 -36.62 24.03
CA GLN A 103 -49.08 -37.73 23.63
C GLN A 103 -49.75 -38.40 24.84
N GLU A 104 -51.05 -38.70 24.73
CA GLU A 104 -51.79 -39.39 25.81
C GLU A 104 -51.15 -40.73 26.18
N MET A 105 -51.00 -41.00 27.48
CA MET A 105 -50.22 -42.14 27.98
C MET A 105 -50.77 -43.50 27.56
N TRP A 106 -52.10 -43.63 27.50
CA TRP A 106 -52.74 -44.88 27.06
C TRP A 106 -52.49 -45.14 25.57
N ARG A 107 -52.38 -44.08 24.74
CA ARG A 107 -52.17 -44.19 23.30
C ARG A 107 -50.75 -44.66 23.02
N ARG A 108 -49.76 -44.08 23.70
CA ARG A 108 -48.36 -44.53 23.66
C ARG A 108 -48.21 -45.99 24.10
N TYR A 109 -48.90 -46.39 25.18
CA TYR A 109 -48.91 -47.78 25.63
C TYR A 109 -49.55 -48.72 24.61
N ALA A 110 -50.68 -48.34 24.02
CA ALA A 110 -51.33 -49.13 22.98
C ALA A 110 -50.42 -49.30 21.77
N GLU A 111 -49.85 -48.21 21.23
CA GLU A 111 -48.90 -48.21 20.11
C GLU A 111 -47.69 -49.12 20.40
N PHE A 112 -47.15 -49.07 21.62
CA PHE A 112 -46.09 -49.97 22.09
C PHE A 112 -46.51 -51.45 22.06
N VAL A 113 -47.71 -51.78 22.56
CA VAL A 113 -48.22 -53.17 22.62
C VAL A 113 -48.48 -53.76 21.22
N VAL A 114 -48.98 -52.96 20.26
CA VAL A 114 -49.17 -53.40 18.86
C VAL A 114 -47.92 -53.28 17.99
N GLY A 115 -46.80 -52.78 18.53
CA GLY A 115 -45.54 -52.61 17.80
C GLY A 115 -45.61 -51.54 16.70
N MET A 116 -46.47 -50.53 16.87
CA MET A 116 -46.51 -49.36 15.98
C MET A 116 -45.41 -48.37 16.40
N SER A 117 -44.56 -47.96 15.45
CA SER A 117 -43.55 -46.95 15.70
C SER A 117 -44.21 -45.57 15.90
N PRO A 118 -43.80 -44.80 16.92
CA PRO A 118 -44.28 -43.45 17.11
C PRO A 118 -43.82 -42.54 15.95
N GLN A 119 -44.49 -41.38 15.82
CA GLN A 119 -44.04 -40.35 14.88
C GLN A 119 -42.61 -39.90 15.23
N PRO A 120 -41.71 -39.77 14.23
CA PRO A 120 -40.35 -39.26 14.46
C PRO A 120 -40.38 -37.87 15.08
N ILE A 121 -39.52 -37.64 16.07
CA ILE A 121 -39.30 -36.33 16.66
C ILE A 121 -38.00 -35.77 16.08
N VAL A 122 -38.07 -34.58 15.48
CA VAL A 122 -36.90 -33.92 14.89
C VAL A 122 -36.72 -32.56 15.56
N VAL A 123 -35.60 -32.41 16.28
CA VAL A 123 -35.19 -31.13 16.88
C VAL A 123 -33.96 -30.61 16.14
N TYR A 124 -34.05 -29.39 15.62
CA TYR A 124 -32.94 -28.77 14.89
C TYR A 124 -31.85 -28.25 15.83
N VAL A 125 -30.63 -28.13 15.31
CA VAL A 125 -29.48 -27.64 16.06
C VAL A 125 -29.74 -26.22 16.60
N ARG A 126 -29.48 -26.02 17.89
CA ARG A 126 -29.48 -24.72 18.55
C ARG A 126 -28.09 -24.44 19.10
N ALA A 127 -27.30 -23.71 18.32
CA ALA A 127 -25.93 -23.38 18.65
C ALA A 127 -25.56 -21.95 18.23
N ARG A 128 -24.54 -21.40 18.88
CA ARG A 128 -23.97 -20.08 18.60
C ARG A 128 -22.45 -20.13 18.72
N HIS A 129 -21.77 -19.25 18.02
CA HIS A 129 -20.33 -19.03 18.10
C HIS A 129 -20.04 -17.53 18.10
N ASP A 130 -18.77 -17.17 18.30
CA ASP A 130 -18.25 -15.82 18.13
C ASP A 130 -17.64 -15.69 16.73
N ASP A 131 -18.24 -14.85 15.88
CA ASP A 131 -17.80 -14.61 14.51
C ASP A 131 -16.37 -14.05 14.48
N ALA A 132 -16.03 -13.10 15.37
CA ALA A 132 -14.71 -12.48 15.40
C ALA A 132 -13.63 -13.45 15.87
N ALA A 133 -13.97 -14.35 16.80
CA ALA A 133 -13.05 -15.41 17.24
C ALA A 133 -12.78 -16.41 16.10
N LEU A 134 -13.81 -16.83 15.36
CA LEU A 134 -13.65 -17.70 14.20
C LEU A 134 -12.79 -17.04 13.10
N GLU A 135 -13.05 -15.77 12.79
CA GLU A 135 -12.24 -14.98 11.85
C GLU A 135 -10.78 -14.86 12.31
N SER A 136 -10.55 -14.58 13.60
CA SER A 136 -9.20 -14.51 14.16
C SER A 136 -8.46 -15.84 14.05
N GLN A 137 -9.13 -16.97 14.32
CA GLN A 137 -8.53 -18.30 14.16
C GLN A 137 -8.17 -18.60 12.71
N LEU A 138 -9.06 -18.28 11.75
CA LEU A 138 -8.74 -18.45 10.35
C LEU A 138 -7.57 -17.57 9.92
N ASN A 139 -7.52 -16.31 10.36
CA ASN A 139 -6.42 -15.42 10.02
C ASN A 139 -5.07 -15.96 10.53
N MET A 140 -5.01 -16.49 11.75
CA MET A 140 -3.77 -17.12 12.26
C MET A 140 -3.32 -18.33 11.42
N ILE A 141 -4.27 -19.12 10.91
CA ILE A 141 -3.96 -20.24 10.01
C ILE A 141 -3.50 -19.71 8.64
N ALA A 142 -4.23 -18.75 8.09
CA ALA A 142 -3.94 -18.14 6.79
C ALA A 142 -2.56 -17.46 6.79
N ASP A 143 -2.19 -16.73 7.84
CA ASP A 143 -0.88 -16.06 7.94
C ASP A 143 0.31 -17.04 7.88
N PHE A 144 0.11 -18.32 8.21
CA PHE A 144 1.14 -19.36 8.10
C PHE A 144 1.20 -20.00 6.70
N ILE A 145 0.09 -19.99 5.95
CA ILE A 145 -0.05 -20.69 4.67
C ILE A 145 0.06 -19.72 3.48
N ASP A 146 -0.52 -18.53 3.61
CA ASP A 146 -0.59 -17.50 2.59
C ASP A 146 0.81 -17.11 2.14
N ARG A 147 1.01 -17.13 0.83
CA ARG A 147 2.18 -16.57 0.17
C ARG A 147 1.68 -15.39 -0.63
N PRO A 148 1.74 -14.16 -0.09
CA PRO A 148 1.24 -12.99 -0.81
C PRO A 148 2.00 -12.78 -2.11
N ALA A 149 1.37 -12.13 -3.08
CA ALA A 149 2.01 -11.80 -4.34
C ALA A 149 3.16 -10.81 -4.13
N GLU A 150 4.26 -11.01 -4.84
CA GLU A 150 5.42 -10.12 -4.83
C GLU A 150 5.36 -9.27 -6.09
N GLY A 151 5.37 -7.94 -5.93
CA GLY A 151 5.50 -7.02 -7.06
C GLY A 151 6.88 -7.12 -7.71
N PRO A 152 7.01 -6.66 -8.96
CA PRO A 152 8.32 -6.50 -9.57
C PRO A 152 9.17 -5.51 -8.75
N GLN A 153 10.46 -5.78 -8.65
CA GLN A 153 11.40 -4.95 -7.88
C GLN A 153 12.49 -4.41 -8.79
N LEU A 154 12.78 -3.13 -8.62
CA LEU A 154 13.98 -2.53 -9.16
C LEU A 154 15.08 -2.59 -8.09
N LEU A 155 16.13 -3.37 -8.34
CA LEU A 155 17.26 -3.45 -7.44
C LEU A 155 18.13 -2.21 -7.62
N ALA A 156 18.08 -1.29 -6.64
CA ALA A 156 18.80 -0.03 -6.71
C ALA A 156 20.33 -0.19 -6.77
N ASP A 157 20.89 -1.30 -6.28
CA ASP A 157 22.33 -1.57 -6.27
C ASP A 157 22.86 -2.09 -7.61
N THR A 158 22.10 -2.94 -8.30
CA THR A 158 22.52 -3.53 -9.58
C THR A 158 21.83 -2.92 -10.80
N GLY A 159 20.72 -2.22 -10.60
CA GLY A 159 19.82 -1.79 -11.68
C GLY A 159 18.99 -2.92 -12.28
N GLU A 160 19.10 -4.15 -11.76
CA GLU A 160 18.36 -5.31 -12.27
C GLU A 160 16.87 -5.23 -11.89
N ILE A 161 16.02 -5.65 -12.82
CA ILE A 161 14.58 -5.75 -12.60
C ILE A 161 14.24 -7.20 -12.29
N GLN A 162 13.78 -7.45 -11.08
CA GLN A 162 13.19 -8.73 -10.70
C GLN A 162 11.71 -8.69 -11.07
N SER A 163 11.26 -9.64 -11.89
CA SER A 163 9.84 -9.78 -12.22
C SER A 163 9.02 -10.15 -10.99
N GLY A 164 7.79 -9.63 -10.93
CA GLY A 164 6.84 -9.98 -9.88
C GLY A 164 6.46 -11.47 -9.92
N ARG A 165 6.00 -11.99 -8.77
CA ARG A 165 5.57 -13.37 -8.59
C ARG A 165 4.14 -13.38 -8.07
N ALA A 166 3.28 -14.17 -8.71
CA ALA A 166 1.93 -14.38 -8.23
C ALA A 166 1.95 -15.03 -6.84
N GLY A 167 1.02 -14.60 -6.00
CA GLY A 167 0.77 -15.14 -4.69
C GLY A 167 -0.26 -16.27 -4.70
N LEU A 168 -0.31 -16.99 -3.60
CA LEU A 168 -1.34 -17.98 -3.31
C LEU A 168 -1.84 -17.70 -1.89
N ILE A 169 -3.08 -17.21 -1.79
CA ILE A 169 -3.66 -16.75 -0.52
C ILE A 169 -4.97 -17.49 -0.23
N THR A 170 -5.33 -17.55 1.04
CA THR A 170 -6.58 -18.14 1.49
C THR A 170 -7.77 -17.28 1.09
N ASP A 171 -8.73 -17.85 0.38
CA ASP A 171 -10.08 -17.30 0.22
C ASP A 171 -10.79 -17.39 1.57
N ARG A 172 -10.62 -16.32 2.35
CA ARG A 172 -11.16 -16.20 3.70
C ARG A 172 -12.68 -16.30 3.70
N ALA A 173 -13.36 -15.71 2.72
CA ALA A 173 -14.83 -15.72 2.68
C ALA A 173 -15.38 -17.14 2.49
N THR A 174 -14.86 -17.88 1.50
CA THR A 174 -15.27 -19.26 1.23
C THR A 174 -14.89 -20.18 2.38
N THR A 175 -13.67 -20.04 2.90
CA THR A 175 -13.18 -20.89 4.00
C THR A 175 -13.94 -20.65 5.30
N LEU A 176 -14.27 -19.38 5.64
CA LEU A 176 -15.12 -19.07 6.81
C LEU A 176 -16.50 -19.71 6.70
N TYR A 177 -17.09 -19.68 5.52
CA TYR A 177 -18.38 -20.33 5.28
C TYR A 177 -18.29 -21.84 5.50
N GLN A 178 -17.25 -22.50 4.98
CA GLN A 178 -17.01 -23.94 5.16
C GLN A 178 -16.77 -24.29 6.64
N LEU A 179 -15.91 -23.55 7.34
CA LEU A 179 -15.67 -23.72 8.78
C LEU A 179 -16.95 -23.56 9.59
N ARG A 180 -17.74 -22.53 9.31
CA ARG A 180 -19.03 -22.32 9.97
C ARG A 180 -19.96 -23.51 9.72
N SER A 181 -20.07 -23.99 8.49
CA SER A 181 -20.90 -25.17 8.17
C SER A 181 -20.45 -26.40 8.95
N ALA A 182 -19.14 -26.66 9.02
CA ALA A 182 -18.57 -27.79 9.72
C ALA A 182 -18.81 -27.74 11.25
N PHE A 183 -18.76 -26.55 11.88
CA PHE A 183 -19.11 -26.40 13.30
C PHE A 183 -20.56 -26.74 13.63
N TYR A 184 -21.47 -26.57 12.66
CA TYR A 184 -22.90 -26.87 12.80
C TYR A 184 -23.26 -28.26 12.24
N SER A 185 -22.28 -29.05 11.82
CA SER A 185 -22.45 -30.41 11.34
C SER A 185 -21.98 -31.45 12.38
N PRO A 186 -22.75 -32.52 12.63
CA PRO A 186 -22.33 -33.61 13.51
C PRO A 186 -21.28 -34.54 12.88
N ASP A 187 -21.20 -34.58 11.54
CA ASP A 187 -20.39 -35.56 10.80
C ASP A 187 -19.27 -34.90 9.96
N GLU A 188 -19.49 -33.67 9.47
CA GLU A 188 -18.50 -32.94 8.67
C GLU A 188 -17.54 -32.18 9.58
N ARG A 189 -16.50 -32.87 10.07
CA ARG A 189 -15.46 -32.32 10.98
C ARG A 189 -14.12 -32.06 10.29
N GLN A 190 -14.15 -31.87 8.97
CA GLN A 190 -12.97 -31.59 8.15
C GLN A 190 -13.29 -30.45 7.18
N VAL A 191 -12.35 -29.53 7.02
CA VAL A 191 -12.44 -28.41 6.08
C VAL A 191 -11.12 -28.25 5.34
N ASP A 192 -11.18 -28.19 4.02
CA ASP A 192 -10.04 -27.82 3.18
C ASP A 192 -9.98 -26.30 3.02
N LEU A 193 -8.81 -25.70 3.21
CA LEU A 193 -8.59 -24.30 2.86
C LEU A 193 -8.83 -24.10 1.36
N THR A 194 -9.67 -23.12 1.03
CA THR A 194 -9.81 -22.69 -0.36
C THR A 194 -8.72 -21.66 -0.64
N LEU A 195 -7.77 -21.98 -1.51
CA LEU A 195 -6.71 -21.06 -1.93
C LEU A 195 -7.06 -20.45 -3.28
N ILE A 196 -6.75 -19.16 -3.44
CA ILE A 196 -6.90 -18.42 -4.69
C ILE A 196 -5.54 -17.85 -5.09
N GLU A 197 -5.32 -17.79 -6.40
CA GLU A 197 -4.14 -17.14 -6.97
C GLU A 197 -4.32 -15.63 -6.91
N GLU A 198 -3.35 -14.95 -6.34
CA GLU A 198 -3.26 -13.49 -6.32
C GLU A 198 -2.27 -13.07 -7.41
N PRO A 199 -2.69 -12.33 -8.45
CA PRO A 199 -1.76 -11.92 -9.51
C PRO A 199 -0.65 -11.03 -8.96
N ALA A 200 0.54 -11.11 -9.57
CA ALA A 200 1.64 -10.21 -9.24
C ALA A 200 1.20 -8.74 -9.46
N PRO A 201 1.50 -7.82 -8.52
CA PRO A 201 1.29 -6.40 -8.73
C PRO A 201 1.96 -5.89 -10.02
N ASP A 202 1.35 -4.88 -10.64
CA ASP A 202 1.85 -4.28 -11.88
C ASP A 202 3.12 -3.45 -11.66
N TRP A 203 3.86 -3.19 -12.75
CA TRP A 203 4.97 -2.22 -12.78
C TRP A 203 4.39 -0.80 -12.72
N THR A 204 4.39 -0.21 -11.53
CA THR A 204 3.82 1.13 -11.25
C THR A 204 4.88 2.05 -10.67
N ILE A 205 4.61 3.37 -10.64
CA ILE A 205 5.55 4.36 -10.10
C ILE A 205 5.93 4.07 -8.64
N GLN A 206 5.09 3.35 -7.90
CA GLN A 206 5.36 2.93 -6.54
C GLN A 206 6.60 2.02 -6.45
N VAL A 207 6.85 1.19 -7.47
CA VAL A 207 8.06 0.35 -7.53
C VAL A 207 9.33 1.20 -7.54
N LEU A 208 9.30 2.34 -8.23
CA LEU A 208 10.41 3.30 -8.24
C LEU A 208 10.56 3.97 -6.87
N GLN A 209 9.45 4.41 -6.26
CA GLN A 209 9.49 5.01 -4.93
C GLN A 209 10.09 4.04 -3.89
N ASP A 210 9.61 2.79 -3.85
CA ASP A 210 10.09 1.76 -2.92
C ASP A 210 11.59 1.48 -3.10
N ALA A 211 12.07 1.45 -4.36
CA ALA A 211 13.48 1.27 -4.67
C ALA A 211 14.35 2.43 -4.15
N ILE A 212 13.89 3.67 -4.33
CA ILE A 212 14.59 4.87 -3.84
C ILE A 212 14.56 4.94 -2.31
N GLU A 213 13.43 4.67 -1.66
CA GLU A 213 13.32 4.64 -0.20
C GLU A 213 14.24 3.58 0.42
N LYS A 214 14.30 2.39 -0.18
CA LYS A 214 15.21 1.32 0.24
C LYS A 214 16.67 1.73 0.13
N GLN A 215 17.03 2.45 -0.93
CA GLN A 215 18.37 2.99 -1.11
C GLN A 215 18.68 4.02 -0.01
N LEU A 216 17.78 4.99 0.19
CA LEU A 216 17.90 6.08 1.15
C LEU A 216 17.88 5.64 2.61
N ALA A 217 17.39 4.43 2.92
CA ALA A 217 17.39 3.89 4.28
C ALA A 217 18.79 3.79 4.91
N SER A 218 19.85 3.77 4.09
CA SER A 218 21.25 3.77 4.53
C SER A 218 21.91 5.16 4.56
N PHE A 219 21.20 6.19 4.08
CA PHE A 219 21.69 7.57 4.09
C PHE A 219 21.42 8.21 5.46
N GLU A 220 22.47 8.64 6.15
CA GLU A 220 22.37 9.35 7.42
C GLU A 220 22.17 10.85 7.15
N GLY A 221 20.93 11.26 6.93
CA GLY A 221 20.59 12.66 6.67
C GLY A 221 19.15 12.84 6.23
N PHE A 222 18.88 13.94 5.55
CA PHE A 222 17.60 14.26 4.95
C PHE A 222 17.68 14.09 3.43
N ALA A 223 16.62 13.56 2.83
CA ALA A 223 16.47 13.43 1.39
C ALA A 223 15.12 13.99 0.96
N SER A 224 15.10 14.77 -0.12
CA SER A 224 13.90 15.23 -0.80
C SER A 224 13.97 14.82 -2.26
N VAL A 225 13.00 14.04 -2.72
CA VAL A 225 12.93 13.51 -4.09
C VAL A 225 11.53 13.72 -4.65
N PHE A 226 11.48 14.25 -5.87
CA PHE A 226 10.28 14.34 -6.67
C PHE A 226 10.58 13.83 -8.07
N ILE A 227 9.80 12.86 -8.56
CA ILE A 227 9.89 12.37 -9.93
C ILE A 227 8.49 12.40 -10.51
N LEU A 228 8.32 12.94 -11.71
CA LEU A 228 7.05 12.98 -12.42
C LEU A 228 7.19 12.32 -13.78
N ASP A 229 6.37 11.31 -14.03
CA ASP A 229 6.15 10.75 -15.35
C ASP A 229 5.38 11.76 -16.22
N LEU A 230 6.00 12.26 -17.28
CA LEU A 230 5.42 13.27 -18.17
C LEU A 230 4.41 12.68 -19.17
N GLN A 231 4.16 11.37 -19.17
CA GLN A 231 3.12 10.72 -19.97
C GLN A 231 1.87 10.43 -19.15
N THR A 232 2.05 9.92 -17.92
CA THR A 232 0.94 9.43 -17.08
C THR A 232 0.52 10.43 -16.02
N GLY A 233 1.42 11.32 -15.60
CA GLY A 233 1.23 12.20 -14.45
C GLY A 233 1.42 11.51 -13.10
N GLU A 234 1.92 10.27 -13.08
CA GLU A 234 2.26 9.56 -11.86
C GLU A 234 3.55 10.11 -11.24
N GLU A 235 3.64 10.07 -9.90
CA GLU A 235 4.69 10.77 -9.15
C GLU A 235 5.34 9.88 -8.09
N VAL A 236 6.66 10.05 -7.91
CA VAL A 236 7.37 9.71 -6.67
C VAL A 236 7.45 10.97 -5.82
N ARG A 237 7.05 10.88 -4.55
CA ARG A 237 7.10 12.00 -3.59
C ARG A 237 7.71 11.56 -2.26
N ILE A 238 8.98 11.89 -2.06
CA ILE A 238 9.70 11.62 -0.81
C ILE A 238 10.10 12.96 -0.20
N ASN A 239 9.45 13.35 0.89
CA ASN A 239 9.62 14.67 1.53
C ASN A 239 9.59 15.83 0.52
N SER A 240 8.73 15.73 -0.51
CA SER A 240 8.76 16.63 -1.66
C SER A 240 8.18 18.01 -1.37
N ASP A 241 7.40 18.12 -0.30
CA ASP A 241 6.71 19.31 0.20
C ASP A 241 7.47 20.02 1.33
N VAL A 242 8.63 19.48 1.74
CA VAL A 242 9.47 20.03 2.81
C VAL A 242 10.34 21.16 2.26
N ALA A 243 10.39 22.29 2.98
CA ALA A 243 11.25 23.40 2.61
C ALA A 243 12.72 23.01 2.68
N VAL A 244 13.47 23.35 1.63
CA VAL A 244 14.92 23.17 1.52
C VAL A 244 15.56 24.43 0.96
N SER A 245 16.87 24.59 1.11
CA SER A 245 17.57 25.70 0.44
C SER A 245 17.37 25.59 -1.07
N ALA A 246 17.07 26.69 -1.75
CA ALA A 246 16.83 26.65 -3.18
C ALA A 246 18.10 26.50 -4.03
N LEU A 247 19.27 26.73 -3.40
CA LEU A 247 20.60 26.62 -3.99
C LEU A 247 20.68 27.34 -5.36
N SER A 248 21.54 26.83 -6.25
CA SER A 248 21.57 27.26 -7.65
C SER A 248 20.44 26.65 -8.49
N ILE A 249 19.60 25.78 -7.92
CA ILE A 249 18.45 25.19 -8.62
C ILE A 249 17.39 26.28 -8.89
N MET A 250 17.25 27.26 -8.00
CA MET A 250 16.38 28.44 -8.17
C MET A 250 16.64 29.22 -9.48
N LYS A 251 17.83 29.10 -10.08
CA LYS A 251 18.15 29.73 -11.37
C LYS A 251 17.25 29.24 -12.51
N ILE A 252 16.60 28.08 -12.37
CA ILE A 252 15.56 27.62 -13.31
C ILE A 252 14.41 28.63 -13.39
N ALA A 253 13.92 29.12 -12.25
CA ALA A 253 12.88 30.14 -12.20
C ALA A 253 13.36 31.49 -12.76
N ILE A 254 14.63 31.83 -12.50
CA ILE A 254 15.26 33.02 -13.10
C ILE A 254 15.25 32.93 -14.62
N PHE A 255 15.48 31.76 -15.22
CA PHE A 255 15.43 31.61 -16.67
C PHE A 255 14.06 31.91 -17.23
N VAL A 256 13.01 31.34 -16.62
CA VAL A 256 11.62 31.55 -17.04
C VAL A 256 11.27 33.03 -16.99
N GLU A 257 11.49 33.69 -15.85
CA GLU A 257 11.13 35.09 -15.68
C GLU A 257 12.00 36.03 -16.51
N ALA A 258 13.29 35.72 -16.71
CA ALA A 258 14.17 36.53 -17.54
C ALA A 258 13.79 36.45 -19.03
N TYR A 259 13.39 35.29 -19.54
CA TYR A 259 12.85 35.18 -20.90
C TYR A 259 11.53 35.94 -21.03
N ARG A 260 10.61 35.78 -20.07
CA ARG A 260 9.31 36.50 -20.05
C ARG A 260 9.48 38.02 -20.01
N ALA A 261 10.54 38.52 -19.37
CA ALA A 261 10.83 39.95 -19.29
C ALA A 261 11.39 40.56 -20.60
N LEU A 262 11.72 39.74 -21.61
CA LEU A 262 12.29 40.21 -22.87
C LEU A 262 11.20 40.46 -23.92
N ASP A 263 11.23 41.65 -24.54
CA ASP A 263 10.36 41.97 -25.69
C ASP A 263 10.84 41.35 -27.02
N ASN A 264 12.10 40.91 -27.07
CA ASN A 264 12.77 40.39 -28.27
C ASN A 264 13.69 39.24 -27.87
N PRO A 265 14.08 38.35 -28.82
CA PRO A 265 15.06 37.31 -28.55
C PRO A 265 16.34 37.87 -27.89
N PRO A 266 16.95 37.15 -26.93
CA PRO A 266 18.11 37.64 -26.20
C PRO A 266 19.25 38.07 -27.13
N ASP A 267 19.83 39.25 -26.88
CA ASP A 267 21.03 39.70 -27.58
C ASP A 267 22.28 38.89 -27.16
N ALA A 268 23.43 39.14 -27.80
CA ALA A 268 24.64 38.38 -27.53
C ALA A 268 25.13 38.48 -26.07
N PHE A 269 24.88 39.61 -25.40
CA PHE A 269 25.26 39.77 -23.99
C PHE A 269 24.29 38.98 -23.10
N GLN A 270 22.99 39.08 -23.34
CA GLN A 270 21.97 38.34 -22.61
C GLN A 270 22.13 36.82 -22.80
N GLN A 271 22.45 36.35 -24.01
CA GLN A 271 22.77 34.95 -24.28
C GLN A 271 23.93 34.44 -23.43
N GLU A 272 24.99 35.24 -23.27
CA GLU A 272 26.11 34.91 -22.39
C GLU A 272 25.69 34.86 -20.92
N LEU A 273 24.81 35.78 -20.47
CA LEU A 273 24.27 35.73 -19.10
C LEU A 273 23.50 34.43 -18.85
N PHE A 274 22.63 34.03 -19.79
CA PHE A 274 21.92 32.76 -19.71
C PHE A 274 22.88 31.57 -19.68
N LEU A 275 23.83 31.51 -20.61
CA LEU A 275 24.80 30.42 -20.73
C LEU A 275 25.68 30.28 -19.48
N SER A 276 26.22 31.38 -18.99
CA SER A 276 27.08 31.42 -17.80
C SER A 276 26.31 31.05 -16.52
N THR A 277 25.04 31.47 -16.41
CA THR A 277 24.16 31.07 -15.31
C THR A 277 23.83 29.57 -15.36
N ALA A 278 23.63 29.01 -16.55
CA ALA A 278 23.27 27.59 -16.72
C ALA A 278 24.47 26.64 -16.52
N THR A 279 25.60 26.95 -17.14
CA THR A 279 26.75 26.02 -17.26
C THR A 279 27.78 26.19 -16.15
N ALA A 280 28.17 27.42 -15.84
CA ALA A 280 29.14 27.74 -14.78
C ALA A 280 28.48 28.11 -13.45
N SER A 281 27.15 28.02 -13.38
CA SER A 281 26.34 28.40 -12.22
C SER A 281 26.66 29.81 -11.69
N SER A 282 27.00 30.77 -12.56
CA SER A 282 27.47 32.11 -12.16
C SER A 282 26.41 32.90 -11.37
N ASN A 283 26.72 33.22 -10.11
CA ASN A 283 25.89 34.11 -9.27
C ASN A 283 25.85 35.53 -9.83
N HIS A 284 26.98 36.01 -10.38
CA HIS A 284 27.04 37.33 -11.00
C HIS A 284 26.09 37.44 -12.19
N SER A 285 26.12 36.45 -13.10
CA SER A 285 25.26 36.43 -14.28
C SER A 285 23.79 36.29 -13.89
N ALA A 286 23.47 35.45 -12.90
CA ALA A 286 22.12 35.31 -12.36
C ALA A 286 21.60 36.65 -11.78
N ASN A 287 22.44 37.38 -11.05
CA ASN A 287 22.09 38.70 -10.52
C ASN A 287 21.87 39.74 -11.63
N LEU A 288 22.62 39.67 -12.73
CA LEU A 288 22.38 40.53 -13.89
C LEU A 288 21.03 40.20 -14.57
N LEU A 289 20.61 38.94 -14.60
CA LEU A 289 19.27 38.57 -15.04
C LEU A 289 18.18 39.08 -14.08
N LEU A 290 18.45 39.22 -12.77
CA LEU A 290 17.51 39.87 -11.85
C LEU A 290 17.31 41.36 -12.15
N HIS A 291 18.32 42.07 -12.65
CA HIS A 291 18.14 43.44 -13.14
C HIS A 291 17.19 43.48 -14.35
N LEU A 292 17.34 42.52 -15.27
CA LEU A 292 16.44 42.38 -16.42
C LEU A 292 15.00 42.12 -15.97
N ILE A 293 14.80 41.18 -15.03
CA ILE A 293 13.47 40.87 -14.45
C ILE A 293 12.87 42.10 -13.76
N ALA A 294 13.68 42.95 -13.12
CA ALA A 294 13.21 44.17 -12.48
C ALA A 294 12.79 45.26 -13.49
N GLY A 295 13.31 45.23 -14.72
CA GLY A 295 13.23 46.35 -15.67
C GLY A 295 14.04 47.57 -15.26
N GLU A 296 14.91 47.45 -14.24
CA GLU A 296 15.76 48.51 -13.70
C GLU A 296 17.02 47.92 -13.02
N ASP A 297 18.02 48.75 -12.74
CA ASP A 297 19.27 48.36 -12.09
C ASP A 297 19.09 48.07 -10.57
N ASN A 298 18.20 47.13 -10.23
CA ASN A 298 17.82 46.77 -8.86
C ASN A 298 17.58 45.27 -8.66
N THR A 299 18.62 44.51 -8.28
CA THR A 299 18.52 43.04 -8.10
C THR A 299 17.52 42.61 -7.04
N TYR A 300 17.38 43.36 -5.95
CA TYR A 300 16.38 43.05 -4.92
C TYR A 300 14.95 43.27 -5.42
N GLN A 301 14.74 44.19 -6.38
CA GLN A 301 13.43 44.34 -7.01
C GLN A 301 13.18 43.16 -7.93
N GLY A 302 14.20 42.71 -8.66
CA GLY A 302 14.16 41.47 -9.44
C GLY A 302 13.83 40.26 -8.58
N ALA A 303 14.47 40.09 -7.42
CA ALA A 303 14.18 39.00 -6.48
C ALA A 303 12.75 39.04 -5.93
N LYS A 304 12.23 40.25 -5.67
CA LYS A 304 10.82 40.42 -5.29
C LYS A 304 9.88 40.00 -6.43
N VAL A 305 10.11 40.48 -7.65
CA VAL A 305 9.28 40.12 -8.83
C VAL A 305 9.36 38.62 -9.07
N LEU A 306 10.54 38.02 -9.02
CA LEU A 306 10.74 36.58 -9.13
C LEU A 306 9.91 35.80 -8.10
N THR A 307 9.93 36.22 -6.82
CA THR A 307 9.12 35.59 -5.78
C THR A 307 7.61 35.72 -6.06
N ASP A 308 7.16 36.93 -6.43
CA ASP A 308 5.75 37.17 -6.72
C ASP A 308 5.26 36.30 -7.91
N GLU A 309 6.09 36.12 -8.94
CA GLU A 309 5.74 35.34 -10.14
C GLU A 309 5.87 33.83 -9.92
N MET A 310 6.82 33.37 -9.09
CA MET A 310 6.84 31.98 -8.60
C MET A 310 5.54 31.61 -7.90
N HIS A 311 5.08 32.44 -6.98
CA HIS A 311 3.81 32.22 -6.30
C HIS A 311 2.62 32.26 -7.29
N ARG A 312 2.66 33.15 -8.30
CA ARG A 312 1.62 33.23 -9.32
C ARG A 312 1.50 31.96 -10.16
N MET A 313 2.61 31.30 -10.47
CA MET A 313 2.62 30.02 -11.18
C MET A 313 2.43 28.79 -10.26
N GLY A 314 2.12 29.01 -8.97
CA GLY A 314 1.77 27.95 -8.02
C GLY A 314 2.91 27.42 -7.18
N MET A 315 4.14 27.92 -7.36
CA MET A 315 5.30 27.60 -6.53
C MET A 315 5.26 28.36 -5.20
N VAL A 316 4.21 28.12 -4.40
CA VAL A 316 3.88 28.90 -3.20
C VAL A 316 4.88 28.72 -2.04
N ASN A 317 5.78 27.74 -2.15
CA ASN A 317 6.83 27.48 -1.17
C ASN A 317 8.21 27.97 -1.62
N SER A 318 8.34 28.44 -2.87
CA SER A 318 9.58 28.95 -3.44
C SER A 318 9.69 30.46 -3.35
N PHE A 319 10.84 30.96 -2.88
CA PHE A 319 11.13 32.39 -2.86
C PHE A 319 12.62 32.73 -2.99
N MET A 320 12.90 33.97 -3.38
CA MET A 320 14.20 34.61 -3.24
C MET A 320 14.02 35.99 -2.56
N ALA A 321 14.49 36.12 -1.33
CA ALA A 321 14.45 37.37 -0.57
C ALA A 321 15.71 38.21 -0.78
N ILE A 322 16.87 37.55 -0.86
CA ILE A 322 18.18 38.20 -1.05
C ILE A 322 18.83 37.62 -2.31
N PRO A 323 19.26 38.46 -3.27
CA PRO A 323 20.03 38.00 -4.43
C PRO A 323 21.31 37.27 -4.03
N TYR A 324 21.85 36.44 -4.93
CA TYR A 324 23.09 35.70 -4.67
C TYR A 324 24.24 36.64 -4.27
N ASP A 325 25.05 36.24 -3.30
CA ASP A 325 26.20 37.00 -2.78
C ASP A 325 25.88 38.42 -2.27
N ALA A 326 24.60 38.74 -2.04
CA ALA A 326 24.15 40.01 -1.50
C ALA A 326 23.88 39.93 0.03
N ALA A 327 23.75 41.09 0.67
CA ALA A 327 23.54 41.19 2.12
C ALA A 327 22.10 41.60 2.46
N ALA A 328 21.59 41.20 3.62
CA ALA A 328 20.28 41.68 4.06
C ALA A 328 20.24 43.22 4.13
N VAL A 329 19.18 43.83 3.60
CA VAL A 329 18.94 45.28 3.67
C VAL A 329 17.72 45.55 4.55
N PRO A 330 17.77 46.48 5.53
CA PRO A 330 16.67 46.69 6.48
C PRO A 330 15.33 47.10 5.87
N SER A 331 15.33 47.63 4.64
CA SER A 331 14.13 48.09 3.94
C SER A 331 13.39 46.98 3.19
N ARG A 332 13.89 45.74 3.20
CA ARG A 332 13.31 44.61 2.46
C ARG A 332 13.25 43.34 3.30
N PRO A 333 12.35 42.41 2.99
CA PRO A 333 12.34 41.11 3.65
C PRO A 333 13.67 40.38 3.45
N SER A 334 14.16 39.72 4.50
CA SER A 334 15.28 38.79 4.41
C SER A 334 14.82 37.33 4.30
N THR A 335 13.50 37.08 4.36
CA THR A 335 12.84 35.77 4.27
C THR A 335 11.34 35.97 3.98
N TYR A 336 10.63 34.89 3.65
CA TYR A 336 9.18 34.85 3.48
C TYR A 336 8.61 33.64 4.23
N ASP A 337 7.42 33.79 4.81
CA ASP A 337 6.68 32.68 5.41
C ASP A 337 5.93 31.94 4.30
N THR A 338 6.12 30.63 4.22
CA THR A 338 5.44 29.72 3.28
C THR A 338 4.80 28.56 4.03
N PRO A 339 3.81 27.86 3.46
CA PRO A 339 3.25 26.66 4.08
C PRO A 339 4.32 25.63 4.45
N ALA A 340 5.32 25.40 3.58
CA ALA A 340 6.38 24.43 3.81
C ALA A 340 7.34 24.83 4.94
N ASN A 341 7.81 26.08 4.99
CA ASN A 341 8.80 26.49 5.99
C ASN A 341 8.19 26.83 7.36
N MET A 342 6.86 26.91 7.44
CA MET A 342 6.10 27.03 8.67
C MET A 342 5.69 25.65 9.24
N ASN A 343 5.99 24.56 8.53
CA ASN A 343 5.70 23.21 9.00
C ASN A 343 6.80 22.72 9.97
N PRO A 344 6.48 22.45 11.26
CA PRO A 344 7.48 22.08 12.24
C PRO A 344 7.90 20.60 12.19
N THR A 345 7.35 19.77 11.29
CA THR A 345 7.57 18.32 11.30
C THR A 345 9.00 17.93 10.95
N ILE A 346 9.63 18.61 9.98
CA ILE A 346 11.01 18.35 9.54
C ILE A 346 11.73 19.70 9.41
N ASP A 347 12.79 19.89 10.18
CA ASP A 347 13.64 21.08 10.09
C ASP A 347 14.92 20.75 9.32
N THR A 348 15.01 21.24 8.08
CA THR A 348 16.17 21.06 7.21
C THR A 348 17.23 22.15 7.40
N ARG A 349 16.94 23.16 8.25
CA ARG A 349 17.73 24.39 8.42
C ARG A 349 18.12 25.05 7.09
N PRO A 350 17.15 25.33 6.20
CA PRO A 350 17.44 25.85 4.88
C PRO A 350 17.93 27.31 4.95
N ASP A 351 18.58 27.79 3.90
CA ASP A 351 18.94 29.19 3.73
C ASP A 351 17.68 30.07 3.94
N PRO A 352 17.66 30.96 4.96
CA PRO A 352 16.49 31.77 5.23
C PRO A 352 16.15 32.75 4.09
N SER A 353 17.11 33.04 3.22
CA SER A 353 16.97 34.02 2.15
C SER A 353 16.47 33.45 0.83
N MET A 354 16.56 32.14 0.61
CA MET A 354 16.07 31.48 -0.61
C MET A 354 15.71 30.02 -0.36
N GLN A 355 14.43 29.70 -0.50
CA GLN A 355 13.91 28.37 -0.22
C GLN A 355 13.03 27.88 -1.36
N THR A 356 12.84 26.58 -1.41
CA THR A 356 11.97 25.89 -2.35
C THR A 356 11.53 24.55 -1.78
N THR A 357 10.66 23.85 -2.50
CA THR A 357 10.38 22.42 -2.31
C THR A 357 10.73 21.65 -3.59
N ALA A 358 10.85 20.33 -3.49
CA ALA A 358 11.05 19.48 -4.66
C ALA A 358 9.83 19.50 -5.59
N GLU A 359 8.63 19.55 -5.00
CA GLU A 359 7.36 19.64 -5.73
C GLU A 359 7.25 20.95 -6.53
N ASP A 360 7.64 22.10 -5.96
CA ASP A 360 7.57 23.39 -6.66
C ASP A 360 8.52 23.42 -7.87
N ILE A 361 9.77 22.96 -7.71
CA ILE A 361 10.73 22.89 -8.84
C ILE A 361 10.33 21.81 -9.84
N GLY A 362 9.85 20.66 -9.38
CA GLY A 362 9.36 19.58 -10.23
C GLY A 362 8.19 20.04 -11.09
N GLY A 363 7.22 20.73 -10.48
CA GLY A 363 6.11 21.37 -11.18
C GLY A 363 6.58 22.41 -12.19
N LEU A 364 7.53 23.28 -11.84
CA LEU A 364 8.11 24.25 -12.77
C LEU A 364 8.74 23.56 -14.00
N LEU A 365 9.55 22.52 -13.79
CA LEU A 365 10.17 21.76 -14.87
C LEU A 365 9.14 21.09 -15.78
N ALA A 366 8.06 20.55 -15.21
CA ALA A 366 6.95 20.01 -15.97
C ALA A 366 6.26 21.11 -16.81
N MET A 367 6.02 22.28 -16.23
CA MET A 367 5.45 23.41 -16.96
C MET A 367 6.36 23.89 -18.10
N ILE A 368 7.68 23.94 -17.90
CA ILE A 368 8.66 24.26 -18.96
C ILE A 368 8.59 23.21 -20.07
N TYR A 369 8.55 21.92 -19.73
CA TYR A 369 8.46 20.82 -20.69
C TYR A 369 7.22 20.92 -21.60
N TYR A 370 6.03 21.09 -21.00
CA TYR A 370 4.80 21.23 -21.78
C TYR A 370 4.77 22.55 -22.58
N CYS A 371 5.31 23.63 -22.01
CA CYS A 371 5.41 24.92 -22.71
C CYS A 371 6.29 24.81 -23.98
N ALA A 372 7.41 24.08 -23.92
CA ALA A 372 8.25 23.81 -25.09
C ALA A 372 7.53 22.98 -26.18
N LYS A 373 6.44 22.28 -25.82
CA LYS A 373 5.52 21.60 -26.77
C LYS A 373 4.36 22.47 -27.25
N GLY A 374 4.26 23.71 -26.76
CA GLY A 374 3.19 24.65 -27.13
C GLY A 374 1.90 24.48 -26.29
N GLU A 375 1.99 23.84 -25.13
CA GLU A 375 0.85 23.62 -24.22
C GLU A 375 1.23 23.84 -22.74
N GLY A 376 0.31 23.56 -21.81
CA GLY A 376 0.63 23.53 -20.36
C GLY A 376 0.50 24.88 -19.62
N GLY A 377 0.93 24.85 -18.36
CA GLY A 377 0.63 25.89 -17.37
C GLY A 377 1.22 27.27 -17.67
N LEU A 378 2.48 27.36 -18.12
CA LEU A 378 3.13 28.65 -18.37
C LEU A 378 2.39 29.49 -19.42
N LEU A 379 1.97 28.88 -20.52
CA LEU A 379 1.19 29.56 -21.57
C LEU A 379 -0.21 29.99 -21.09
N ALA A 380 -0.77 29.30 -20.09
CA ALA A 380 -2.05 29.64 -19.48
C ALA A 380 -1.92 30.78 -18.44
N VAL A 381 -0.84 30.77 -17.64
CA VAL A 381 -0.57 31.80 -16.61
C VAL A 381 -0.10 33.12 -17.25
N TYR A 382 0.64 33.04 -18.36
CA TYR A 382 1.25 34.17 -19.05
C TYR A 382 0.87 34.26 -20.55
N PRO A 383 -0.42 34.47 -20.89
CA PRO A 383 -0.84 34.45 -22.29
C PRO A 383 -0.19 35.57 -23.12
N GLY A 384 0.68 35.18 -24.06
CA GLY A 384 1.38 36.11 -24.96
C GLY A 384 2.57 36.83 -24.33
N GLU A 385 2.93 36.51 -23.08
CA GLU A 385 4.13 37.03 -22.41
C GLU A 385 5.28 36.01 -22.41
N ILE A 386 4.99 34.72 -22.59
CA ILE A 386 5.98 33.67 -22.81
C ILE A 386 5.55 32.79 -23.99
N THR A 387 6.51 32.35 -24.78
CA THR A 387 6.32 31.59 -26.02
C THR A 387 6.84 30.17 -25.93
N GLN A 388 6.38 29.32 -26.85
CA GLN A 388 6.90 27.97 -27.00
C GLN A 388 8.41 27.97 -27.26
N GLU A 389 8.87 28.87 -28.12
CA GLU A 389 10.27 28.99 -28.52
C GLU A 389 11.17 29.39 -27.34
N GLU A 390 10.70 30.27 -26.45
CA GLU A 390 11.44 30.65 -25.24
C GLU A 390 11.53 29.49 -24.25
N CYS A 391 10.43 28.76 -24.04
CA CYS A 391 10.45 27.55 -23.20
C CYS A 391 11.39 26.47 -23.77
N GLN A 392 11.40 26.28 -25.08
CA GLN A 392 12.36 25.39 -25.74
C GLN A 392 13.80 25.88 -25.58
N ALA A 393 14.04 27.19 -25.67
CA ALA A 393 15.36 27.78 -25.44
C ALA A 393 15.86 27.58 -24.01
N ILE A 394 14.97 27.60 -23.00
CA ILE A 394 15.30 27.27 -21.61
C ILE A 394 15.72 25.81 -21.46
N VAL A 395 14.99 24.88 -22.08
CA VAL A 395 15.36 23.45 -22.09
C VAL A 395 16.73 23.27 -22.74
N ASP A 396 16.95 23.82 -23.93
CA ASP A 396 18.21 23.67 -24.66
C ASP A 396 19.39 24.34 -23.95
N LEU A 397 19.14 25.44 -23.24
CA LEU A 397 20.11 26.08 -22.37
C LEU A 397 20.58 25.14 -21.25
N MET A 398 19.65 24.50 -20.54
CA MET A 398 19.98 23.62 -19.42
C MET A 398 20.61 22.30 -19.88
N VAL A 399 20.41 21.86 -21.13
CA VAL A 399 21.14 20.72 -21.72
C VAL A 399 22.64 20.99 -21.85
N GLN A 400 23.04 22.26 -22.00
CA GLN A 400 24.46 22.62 -22.12
C GLN A 400 25.21 22.52 -20.79
N ASN A 401 24.50 22.36 -19.67
CA ASN A 401 25.11 22.14 -18.37
C ASN A 401 25.77 20.77 -18.32
N VAL A 402 27.06 20.73 -18.65
CA VAL A 402 27.88 19.52 -18.51
C VAL A 402 28.58 19.43 -17.16
N GLU A 403 28.45 20.48 -16.34
CA GLU A 403 28.93 20.54 -14.96
C GLU A 403 27.87 19.99 -13.98
N GLY A 404 28.30 19.57 -12.79
CA GLY A 404 27.40 18.98 -11.78
C GLY A 404 26.72 17.70 -12.26
N ASN A 405 27.52 16.68 -12.49
CA ASN A 405 27.08 15.41 -13.05
C ASN A 405 26.36 14.51 -12.03
N LEU A 406 25.22 14.94 -11.53
CA LEU A 406 24.37 14.15 -10.62
C LEU A 406 23.39 13.32 -11.44
N ILE A 407 22.36 13.93 -12.03
CA ILE A 407 21.39 13.19 -12.88
C ILE A 407 22.12 12.49 -14.03
N ARG A 408 23.08 13.16 -14.66
CA ARG A 408 23.83 12.65 -15.83
C ARG A 408 24.63 11.38 -15.56
N PHE A 409 24.97 11.07 -14.32
CA PHE A 409 25.69 9.83 -13.98
C PHE A 409 24.76 8.67 -13.68
N GLY A 410 23.46 8.92 -13.48
CA GLY A 410 22.46 7.87 -13.41
C GLY A 410 21.93 7.42 -14.77
N VAL A 411 22.38 8.01 -15.88
CA VAL A 411 21.84 7.70 -17.22
C VAL A 411 22.94 7.32 -18.21
N PRO A 412 22.63 6.55 -19.29
CA PRO A 412 23.57 6.26 -20.35
C PRO A 412 24.11 7.52 -21.02
N ASP A 413 25.34 7.43 -21.53
CA ASP A 413 25.92 8.51 -22.34
C ASP A 413 25.08 8.81 -23.58
N GLY A 414 24.93 10.10 -23.86
CA GLY A 414 24.09 10.58 -24.96
C GLY A 414 22.61 10.75 -24.60
N THR A 415 22.18 10.33 -23.41
CA THR A 415 20.86 10.69 -22.88
C THR A 415 20.77 12.21 -22.77
N ARG A 416 19.72 12.81 -23.36
CA ARG A 416 19.49 14.25 -23.28
C ARG A 416 18.95 14.54 -21.88
N VAL A 417 19.69 15.34 -21.13
CA VAL A 417 19.35 15.75 -19.76
C VAL A 417 19.38 17.27 -19.69
N SER A 418 18.24 17.89 -19.44
CA SER A 418 18.08 19.34 -19.29
C SER A 418 17.99 19.66 -17.81
N HIS A 419 19.09 20.06 -17.16
CA HIS A 419 19.14 20.12 -15.70
C HIS A 419 19.97 21.27 -15.11
N LYS A 420 19.71 21.55 -13.83
CA LYS A 420 20.47 22.50 -13.02
C LYS A 420 20.77 21.91 -11.65
N HIS A 421 22.05 21.80 -11.35
CA HIS A 421 22.58 21.39 -10.05
C HIS A 421 22.68 22.55 -9.06
N GLY A 422 22.74 22.22 -7.76
CA GLY A 422 23.08 23.14 -6.68
C GLY A 422 23.76 22.41 -5.53
N TRP A 423 24.69 23.09 -4.86
CA TRP A 423 25.32 22.60 -3.64
C TRP A 423 25.62 23.75 -2.68
N SER A 424 25.46 23.48 -1.38
CA SER A 424 25.96 24.27 -0.26
C SER A 424 26.97 23.43 0.52
N PHE A 425 27.35 23.83 1.74
CA PHE A 425 28.29 23.05 2.55
C PHE A 425 27.72 21.68 2.97
N ASN A 426 26.42 21.60 3.23
CA ASN A 426 25.77 20.41 3.77
C ASN A 426 24.54 19.95 2.97
N GLU A 427 24.29 20.53 1.79
CA GLU A 427 23.21 20.13 0.88
C GLU A 427 23.74 19.98 -0.55
N HIS A 428 23.37 18.89 -1.23
CA HIS A 428 23.70 18.62 -2.62
C HIS A 428 22.44 18.18 -3.38
N GLY A 429 22.18 18.76 -4.54
CA GLY A 429 21.02 18.38 -5.34
C GLY A 429 21.10 18.77 -6.80
N ASP A 430 20.16 18.22 -7.57
CA ASP A 430 19.99 18.44 -9.00
C ASP A 430 18.52 18.34 -9.38
N ALA A 431 18.13 19.09 -10.40
CA ALA A 431 16.77 19.05 -10.91
C ALA A 431 16.77 19.21 -12.42
N GLY A 432 15.96 18.42 -13.12
CA GLY A 432 15.89 18.50 -14.57
C GLY A 432 14.84 17.62 -15.22
N ILE A 433 14.84 17.67 -16.54
CA ILE A 433 14.03 16.85 -17.44
C ILE A 433 14.97 15.85 -18.12
N VAL A 434 14.63 14.56 -18.02
CA VAL A 434 15.37 13.46 -18.64
C VAL A 434 14.55 12.90 -19.78
N TYR A 435 15.15 12.85 -20.98
CA TYR A 435 14.50 12.35 -22.18
C TYR A 435 14.96 10.93 -22.46
N THR A 436 14.06 9.95 -22.42
CA THR A 436 14.40 8.53 -22.58
C THR A 436 13.51 7.82 -23.60
N PRO A 437 13.95 6.67 -24.15
CA PRO A 437 13.14 5.90 -25.10
C PRO A 437 11.80 5.40 -24.56
N GLY A 438 11.73 5.04 -23.26
CA GLY A 438 10.51 4.48 -22.66
C GLY A 438 9.60 5.51 -22.01
N GLY A 439 10.14 6.67 -21.60
CA GLY A 439 9.34 7.81 -21.15
C GLY A 439 10.18 8.98 -20.69
N ASP A 440 9.75 10.20 -21.01
CA ASP A 440 10.36 11.41 -20.48
C ASP A 440 9.87 11.63 -19.05
N PHE A 441 10.74 12.10 -18.17
CA PHE A 441 10.38 12.38 -16.79
C PHE A 441 11.08 13.63 -16.24
N VAL A 442 10.44 14.26 -15.27
CA VAL A 442 11.07 15.26 -14.41
C VAL A 442 11.67 14.55 -13.21
N ILE A 443 12.83 15.02 -12.75
CA ILE A 443 13.46 14.57 -11.52
C ILE A 443 13.99 15.79 -10.76
N TYR A 444 13.72 15.81 -9.46
CA TYR A 444 14.39 16.63 -8.46
C TYR A 444 14.92 15.69 -7.39
N SER A 445 16.18 15.82 -7.02
CA SER A 445 16.74 15.12 -5.87
C SER A 445 17.69 16.03 -5.09
N LEU A 446 17.52 16.07 -3.78
CA LEU A 446 18.39 16.80 -2.86
C LEU A 446 18.67 15.95 -1.63
N LEU A 447 19.93 15.87 -1.26
CA LEU A 447 20.40 15.29 -0.01
C LEU A 447 20.99 16.37 0.88
N ALA A 448 20.67 16.32 2.17
CA ALA A 448 21.15 17.26 3.15
C ALA A 448 21.60 16.55 4.44
N GLN A 449 22.52 17.16 5.17
CA GLN A 449 22.78 16.83 6.58
C GLN A 449 22.56 18.07 7.43
N PRO A 450 21.32 18.38 7.82
CA PRO A 450 21.01 19.60 8.58
C PRO A 450 21.81 19.70 9.89
N GLU A 451 22.06 18.55 10.53
CA GLU A 451 22.83 18.43 11.77
C GLU A 451 24.35 18.54 11.61
N SER A 452 24.85 18.58 10.38
CA SER A 452 26.28 18.68 10.05
C SER A 452 26.58 20.00 9.34
N ASP A 453 27.76 20.56 9.59
CA ASP A 453 28.27 21.72 8.84
C ASP A 453 28.81 21.33 7.47
N TRP A 454 28.97 20.03 7.18
CA TRP A 454 29.55 19.54 5.95
C TRP A 454 28.95 18.20 5.51
N LEU A 455 28.60 18.10 4.23
CA LEU A 455 28.21 16.86 3.56
C LEU A 455 29.30 16.51 2.53
N SER A 456 29.95 15.36 2.69
CA SER A 456 30.95 14.93 1.69
C SER A 456 30.28 14.57 0.35
N SER A 457 30.82 15.07 -0.76
CA SER A 457 30.35 14.68 -2.10
C SER A 457 30.62 13.21 -2.39
N GLU A 458 31.75 12.66 -1.89
CA GLU A 458 32.07 11.23 -2.03
C GLU A 458 31.04 10.33 -1.35
N TYR A 459 30.33 10.86 -0.34
CA TYR A 459 29.26 10.15 0.36
C TYR A 459 27.90 10.33 -0.32
N SER A 460 27.54 11.56 -0.67
CA SER A 460 26.19 11.92 -1.16
C SER A 460 25.97 11.72 -2.66
N PHE A 461 26.99 11.93 -3.49
CA PHE A 461 26.83 11.83 -4.95
C PHE A 461 26.47 10.42 -5.40
N PRO A 462 27.05 9.34 -4.86
CA PRO A 462 26.62 7.98 -5.19
C PRO A 462 25.11 7.78 -4.97
N PHE A 463 24.54 8.30 -3.88
CA PHE A 463 23.10 8.21 -3.69
C PHE A 463 22.31 8.96 -4.76
N LEU A 464 22.71 10.18 -5.12
CA LEU A 464 22.05 10.99 -6.16
C LEU A 464 22.15 10.33 -7.55
N TRP A 465 23.28 9.71 -7.88
CA TRP A 465 23.47 8.96 -9.12
C TRP A 465 22.53 7.76 -9.18
N GLU A 466 22.43 7.03 -8.07
CA GLU A 466 21.59 5.85 -7.98
C GLU A 466 20.09 6.17 -8.00
N ILE A 467 19.66 7.29 -7.43
CA ILE A 467 18.28 7.78 -7.60
C ILE A 467 17.97 8.03 -9.08
N SER A 468 18.90 8.67 -9.80
CA SER A 468 18.76 8.92 -11.24
C SER A 468 18.78 7.62 -12.07
N ARG A 469 19.63 6.65 -11.69
CA ARG A 469 19.69 5.32 -12.34
C ARG A 469 18.44 4.51 -12.11
N ALA A 470 17.91 4.52 -10.89
CA ALA A 470 16.63 3.91 -10.58
C ALA A 470 15.50 4.51 -11.43
N ALA A 471 15.43 5.84 -11.51
CA ALA A 471 14.46 6.51 -12.37
C ALA A 471 14.59 6.09 -13.83
N TYR A 472 15.80 6.14 -14.40
CA TYR A 472 16.04 5.71 -15.78
C TYR A 472 15.61 4.27 -16.04
N ASN A 473 15.96 3.34 -15.14
CA ASN A 473 15.63 1.92 -15.27
C ASN A 473 14.13 1.65 -15.11
N TYR A 474 13.44 2.43 -14.26
CA TYR A 474 11.99 2.38 -14.17
C TYR A 474 11.30 2.66 -15.51
N PHE A 475 11.73 3.73 -16.19
CA PHE A 475 11.18 4.11 -17.49
C PHE A 475 11.69 3.25 -18.64
N ASN A 476 12.80 2.51 -18.48
CA ASN A 476 13.43 1.72 -19.54
C ASN A 476 13.67 0.26 -19.13
N PRO A 477 12.63 -0.49 -18.74
CA PRO A 477 12.79 -1.81 -18.13
C PRO A 477 13.40 -2.87 -19.05
N ASP A 478 13.22 -2.73 -20.37
CA ASP A 478 13.78 -3.65 -21.37
C ASP A 478 15.28 -3.42 -21.63
N LYS A 479 15.81 -2.26 -21.25
CA LYS A 479 17.20 -1.84 -21.49
C LYS A 479 17.73 -1.05 -20.28
N PRO A 480 17.85 -1.70 -19.11
CA PRO A 480 18.35 -1.03 -17.92
C PRO A 480 19.80 -0.56 -18.13
N PHE A 481 20.12 0.56 -17.52
CA PHE A 481 21.48 1.07 -17.41
C PHE A 481 22.16 0.47 -16.18
N GLU A 482 23.26 -0.25 -16.42
CA GLU A 482 24.05 -0.91 -15.37
C GLU A 482 24.93 0.07 -14.58
N GLY A 483 24.97 1.35 -14.97
CA GLY A 483 25.83 2.37 -14.37
C GLY A 483 27.14 2.57 -15.12
N HIS A 484 27.86 3.64 -14.78
CA HIS A 484 29.21 3.89 -15.30
C HIS A 484 30.23 3.01 -14.58
N SER A 485 31.27 2.57 -15.29
CA SER A 485 32.37 1.85 -14.63
C SER A 485 33.07 2.73 -13.59
N VAL A 486 33.66 2.13 -12.55
CA VAL A 486 34.41 2.87 -11.51
C VAL A 486 35.50 3.77 -12.14
N GLN A 487 36.22 3.26 -13.14
CA GLN A 487 37.26 4.00 -13.85
C GLN A 487 36.70 5.22 -14.62
N GLU A 488 35.47 5.11 -15.11
CA GLU A 488 34.78 6.18 -15.79
C GLU A 488 34.29 7.26 -14.81
N LEU A 489 33.77 6.85 -13.65
CA LEU A 489 33.41 7.75 -12.56
C LEU A 489 34.63 8.53 -12.07
N GLU A 490 35.75 7.84 -11.79
CA GLU A 490 37.02 8.44 -11.37
C GLU A 490 37.56 9.44 -12.41
N ARG A 491 37.53 9.07 -13.70
CA ARG A 491 37.95 9.97 -14.80
C ARG A 491 37.08 11.22 -14.88
N ARG A 492 35.78 11.09 -14.67
CA ARG A 492 34.87 12.24 -14.75
C ARG A 492 34.99 13.13 -13.51
N GLU A 493 35.26 12.56 -12.34
CA GLU A 493 35.58 13.33 -11.13
C GLU A 493 36.96 14.02 -11.22
N SER A 494 37.95 13.43 -11.86
CA SER A 494 39.26 14.07 -12.07
C SER A 494 39.16 15.29 -12.98
N ILE A 495 38.34 15.21 -14.03
CA ILE A 495 38.02 16.36 -14.90
C ILE A 495 37.32 17.46 -14.10
N ARG A 496 36.39 17.10 -13.20
CA ARG A 496 35.70 18.06 -12.31
C ARG A 496 36.65 18.79 -11.37
N THR A 497 37.65 18.10 -10.84
CA THR A 497 38.60 18.66 -9.85
C THR A 497 39.79 19.40 -10.47
N GLY A 498 39.80 19.60 -11.79
CA GLY A 498 40.88 20.29 -12.50
C GLY A 498 42.16 19.46 -12.64
N GLY A 499 42.06 18.13 -12.58
CA GLY A 499 43.16 17.22 -12.91
C GLY A 499 43.42 17.20 -14.42
N ASN A 500 44.67 17.48 -14.81
CA ASN A 500 45.16 17.49 -16.20
C ASN A 500 44.76 16.27 -17.03
#